data_AF-A0A1I8BFR4-F1
#
_entry.id   AF-A0A1I8BFR4-F1
#
_cell.length_a   1.000
_cell.length_b   1.000
_cell.length_c   1.000
_cell.angle_alpha   90.00
_cell.angle_beta   90.00
_cell.angle_gamma   90.00
#
_symmetry.space_group_name_H-M   'P 1'
#
loop_
_entity.id
_entity.type
_entity.pdbx_description
1 polymer ?
#
loop_
_entity_poly.entity_id
_entity_poly.type
_entity_poly.pdbx_seq_one_letter_code
_entity_poly.pdbx_strand_id
1 'polypeptide(L)'
;MEQQTKIYNELNNFLKDFINRVDPKCGEYKCIDENFIEELLNIELIDTNKIGTFRRDKSEMSYSSAFIYGNEWSLMSFELLLFCVLDMFWLNRIFTSLIVYLISKLILLITKIYFTNQLAKSCLIDERFLI
;
A
#
# COMPACT_ATOMS: atom_id res chain seq x y z
N MET A 1 -12.08 32.00 -9.54
CA MET A 1 -12.60 30.77 -8.88
C MET A 1 -13.61 30.04 -9.77
N GLU A 2 -14.59 30.72 -10.38
CA GLU A 2 -15.59 30.07 -11.27
C GLU A 2 -15.03 29.24 -12.43
N GLN A 3 -13.93 29.70 -13.05
CA GLN A 3 -13.31 28.98 -14.17
C GLN A 3 -12.64 27.67 -13.72
N GLN A 4 -12.06 27.63 -12.50
CA GLN A 4 -11.53 26.40 -11.93
C GLN A 4 -12.68 25.42 -11.61
N THR A 5 -13.79 25.90 -11.06
CA THR A 5 -14.96 25.07 -10.76
C THR A 5 -15.58 24.46 -12.03
N LYS A 6 -15.61 25.21 -13.14
CA LYS A 6 -16.05 24.69 -14.45
C LYS A 6 -15.14 23.58 -14.96
N ILE A 7 -13.82 23.79 -14.95
CA ILE A 7 -12.84 22.78 -15.39
C ILE A 7 -12.94 21.52 -14.52
N TYR A 8 -13.10 21.68 -13.20
CA TYR A 8 -13.30 20.56 -12.29
C TYR A 8 -14.56 19.75 -12.62
N ASN A 9 -15.69 20.43 -12.88
CA ASN A 9 -16.93 19.76 -13.22
C ASN A 9 -16.86 19.07 -14.58
N GLU A 10 -16.22 19.69 -15.57
CA GLU A 10 -16.03 19.12 -16.90
C GLU A 10 -15.13 17.88 -16.86
N LEU A 11 -14.03 17.93 -16.10
CA LEU A 11 -13.17 16.79 -15.84
C LEU A 11 -13.90 15.66 -15.11
N ASN A 12 -14.69 15.99 -14.09
CA ASN A 12 -15.46 14.99 -13.34
C ASN A 12 -16.51 14.31 -14.22
N ASN A 13 -17.18 15.06 -15.10
CA ASN A 13 -18.15 14.49 -16.02
C ASN A 13 -17.45 13.59 -17.05
N PHE A 14 -16.31 14.02 -17.60
CA PHE A 14 -15.50 13.17 -18.49
C PHE A 14 -15.09 11.86 -17.82
N LEU A 15 -14.58 11.91 -16.58
CA LEU A 15 -14.19 10.70 -15.84
C LEU A 15 -15.39 9.79 -15.56
N LYS A 16 -16.55 10.35 -15.22
CA LYS A 16 -17.79 9.57 -15.07
C LYS A 16 -18.20 8.89 -16.37
N ASP A 17 -18.16 9.62 -17.48
CA ASP A 17 -18.55 9.09 -18.80
C ASP A 17 -17.57 8.00 -19.28
N PHE A 18 -16.28 8.16 -18.98
CA PHE A 18 -15.24 7.15 -19.19
C PHE A 18 -15.51 5.87 -18.41
N ILE A 19 -15.80 5.97 -17.10
CA ILE A 19 -16.06 4.81 -16.22
C ILE A 19 -17.42 4.15 -16.51
N ASN A 20 -18.40 4.90 -16.99
CA ASN A 20 -19.71 4.38 -17.34
C ASN A 20 -19.78 3.79 -18.76
N ARG A 21 -18.67 3.80 -19.52
CA ARG A 21 -18.60 3.37 -20.92
C ARG A 21 -19.61 4.09 -21.82
N VAL A 22 -19.87 5.37 -21.55
CA VAL A 22 -20.83 6.15 -22.35
C VAL A 22 -20.25 6.44 -23.74
N ASP A 23 -18.92 6.57 -23.84
CA ASP A 23 -18.22 6.81 -25.10
C ASP A 23 -17.63 5.52 -25.73
N PRO A 24 -18.08 5.11 -26.92
CA PRO A 24 -17.54 3.94 -27.63
C PRO A 24 -16.09 4.12 -28.11
N LYS A 25 -15.52 5.32 -27.98
CA LYS A 25 -14.13 5.65 -28.36
C LYS A 25 -13.11 5.40 -27.25
N CYS A 26 -13.54 5.21 -26.00
CA CYS A 26 -12.65 5.14 -24.83
C CYS A 26 -11.96 3.78 -24.62
N GLY A 27 -12.07 2.86 -25.58
CA GLY A 27 -11.44 1.54 -25.52
C GLY A 27 -12.24 0.56 -24.68
N GLU A 28 -12.25 -0.70 -25.09
CA GLU A 28 -12.86 -1.77 -24.34
C GLU A 28 -11.97 -2.10 -23.15
N TYR A 29 -12.43 -1.81 -21.93
CA TYR A 29 -11.78 -2.30 -20.72
C TYR A 29 -12.62 -3.36 -20.02
N LYS A 30 -11.94 -4.32 -19.39
CA LYS A 30 -12.60 -5.40 -18.64
C LYS A 30 -12.43 -5.16 -17.14
N CYS A 31 -13.55 -5.23 -16.41
CA CYS A 31 -13.49 -5.32 -14.95
C CYS A 31 -13.27 -6.79 -14.59
N ILE A 32 -12.16 -7.09 -13.92
CA ILE A 32 -11.79 -8.45 -13.53
C ILE A 32 -11.66 -8.50 -12.01
N ASP A 33 -12.21 -9.55 -11.40
CA ASP A 33 -12.01 -9.85 -9.99
C ASP A 33 -10.73 -10.68 -9.83
N GLU A 34 -9.96 -10.43 -8.77
CA GLU A 34 -8.72 -11.17 -8.49
C GLU A 34 -9.00 -12.64 -8.20
N ASN A 35 -8.19 -13.51 -8.81
CA ASN A 35 -8.18 -14.93 -8.52
C ASN A 35 -7.44 -15.18 -7.20
N PHE A 36 -7.93 -16.11 -6.37
CA PHE A 36 -7.33 -16.45 -5.09
C PHE A 36 -5.82 -16.82 -5.18
N ILE A 37 -5.40 -17.42 -6.30
CA ILE A 37 -4.00 -17.78 -6.53
C ILE A 37 -3.13 -16.54 -6.78
N GLU A 38 -3.66 -15.55 -7.50
CA GLU A 38 -2.97 -14.27 -7.73
C GLU A 38 -2.83 -13.49 -6.41
N GLU A 39 -3.88 -13.49 -5.59
CA GLU A 39 -3.90 -12.87 -4.26
C GLU A 39 -2.92 -13.54 -3.29
N LEU A 40 -2.88 -14.88 -3.26
CA LEU A 40 -1.98 -15.64 -2.37
C LEU A 40 -0.50 -15.46 -2.74
N LEU A 41 -0.19 -15.44 -4.05
CA LEU A 41 1.18 -15.37 -4.54
C LEU A 41 1.65 -13.93 -4.80
N ASN A 42 0.73 -12.96 -4.74
CA ASN A 42 0.98 -11.55 -5.07
C ASN A 42 1.63 -11.38 -6.46
N ILE A 43 1.14 -12.12 -7.46
CA ILE A 43 1.62 -12.07 -8.85
C ILE A 43 0.45 -11.89 -9.81
N GLU A 44 0.68 -11.11 -10.88
CA GLU A 44 -0.29 -10.96 -11.96
C GLU A 44 -0.11 -12.09 -12.97
N LEU A 45 -1.11 -12.98 -13.08
CA LEU A 45 -1.08 -14.12 -14.01
C LEU A 45 -1.76 -13.79 -15.35
N ILE A 46 -2.60 -12.76 -15.37
CA ILE A 46 -3.34 -12.33 -16.56
C ILE A 46 -2.49 -11.38 -17.41
N ASP A 47 -2.33 -11.71 -18.71
CA ASP A 47 -1.65 -10.86 -19.68
C ASP A 47 -2.50 -9.62 -20.05
N THR A 48 -2.14 -8.48 -19.47
CA THR A 48 -2.83 -7.18 -19.65
C THR A 48 -2.39 -6.42 -20.90
N ASN A 49 -1.46 -6.95 -21.71
CA ASN A 49 -0.85 -6.19 -22.81
C ASN A 49 -1.78 -5.81 -23.97
N LYS A 50 -2.97 -6.44 -24.07
CA LYS A 50 -3.89 -6.26 -25.21
C LYS A 50 -5.15 -5.46 -24.90
N ILE A 51 -5.56 -5.38 -23.63
CA ILE A 51 -6.85 -4.82 -23.19
C ILE A 51 -6.61 -4.11 -21.86
N GLY A 52 -7.12 -2.87 -21.70
CA GLY A 52 -7.09 -2.20 -20.41
C GLY A 52 -7.93 -2.97 -19.40
N THR A 53 -7.36 -3.35 -18.25
CA THR A 53 -8.11 -4.06 -17.21
C THR A 53 -8.24 -3.21 -15.96
N PHE A 54 -9.46 -3.08 -15.44
CA PHE A 54 -9.71 -2.55 -14.11
C PHE A 54 -9.88 -3.70 -13.14
N ARG A 55 -8.98 -3.83 -12.17
CA ARG A 55 -9.18 -4.76 -11.07
C ARG A 55 -10.06 -4.14 -10.01
N ARG A 56 -11.00 -4.93 -9.50
CA ARG A 56 -11.77 -4.56 -8.32
C ARG A 56 -11.00 -4.98 -7.09
N ASP A 57 -10.55 -4.01 -6.33
CA ASP A 57 -10.00 -4.26 -5.00
C ASP A 57 -11.15 -4.74 -4.09
N LYS A 58 -11.13 -6.00 -3.68
CA LYS A 58 -12.22 -6.61 -2.87
C LYS A 58 -12.23 -6.05 -1.45
N SER A 59 -11.12 -5.47 -1.02
CA SER A 59 -10.92 -4.96 0.32
C SER A 59 -9.80 -3.95 0.24
N GLU A 60 -9.93 -2.78 0.85
CA GLU A 60 -8.89 -1.74 0.94
C GLU A 60 -7.52 -2.25 1.49
N MET A 61 -7.40 -3.53 1.81
CA MET A 61 -6.21 -4.32 2.15
C MET A 61 -5.06 -4.20 1.17
N SER A 62 -5.27 -4.10 -0.15
CA SER A 62 -4.13 -3.99 -1.07
C SER A 62 -3.35 -2.70 -0.82
N TYR A 63 -4.04 -1.62 -0.45
CA TYR A 63 -3.41 -0.38 0.00
C TYR A 63 -3.05 -0.42 1.49
N SER A 64 -3.86 -1.05 2.35
CA SER A 64 -3.61 -1.12 3.80
C SER A 64 -2.35 -1.93 4.15
N SER A 65 -2.01 -2.96 3.37
CA SER A 65 -0.81 -3.79 3.56
C SER A 65 0.50 -3.03 3.32
N ALA A 66 0.44 -1.92 2.59
CA ALA A 66 1.56 -1.01 2.43
C ALA A 66 1.79 -0.15 3.68
N PHE A 67 0.86 -0.10 4.62
CA PHE A 67 1.05 0.62 5.87
C PHE A 67 1.57 -0.34 6.94
N ILE A 68 2.42 0.19 7.83
CA ILE A 68 2.76 -0.51 9.09
C ILE A 68 1.47 -0.74 9.90
N TYR A 69 0.52 0.19 9.77
CA TYR A 69 -0.79 0.13 10.41
C TYR A 69 -1.59 -1.05 9.85
N GLY A 70 -1.90 -2.03 10.71
CA GLY A 70 -2.53 -3.30 10.33
C GLY A 70 -1.56 -4.49 10.26
N ASN A 71 -0.24 -4.26 10.26
CA ASN A 71 0.77 -5.32 10.28
C ASN A 71 1.58 -5.40 11.60
N GLU A 72 1.02 -4.86 12.69
CA GLU A 72 1.64 -4.82 14.01
C GLU A 72 2.04 -6.22 14.51
N TRP A 73 1.21 -7.23 14.21
CA TRP A 73 1.47 -8.62 14.57
C TRP A 73 2.69 -9.21 13.88
N SER A 74 2.94 -8.89 12.61
CA SER A 74 4.14 -9.34 11.91
C SER A 74 5.39 -8.66 12.47
N LEU A 75 5.31 -7.38 12.83
CA LEU A 75 6.42 -6.65 13.45
C LEU A 75 6.75 -7.23 14.83
N MET A 76 5.72 -7.48 15.65
CA MET A 76 5.88 -8.10 16.97
C MET A 76 6.47 -9.52 16.86
N SER A 77 6.00 -10.32 15.90
CA SER A 77 6.53 -11.68 15.67
C SER A 77 7.99 -11.65 15.23
N PHE A 78 8.37 -10.68 14.38
CA PHE A 78 9.75 -10.46 13.96
C PHE A 78 10.65 -10.06 15.14
N GLU A 79 10.22 -9.10 15.97
CA GLU A 79 10.97 -8.67 17.16
C GLU A 79 11.19 -9.82 18.15
N LEU A 80 10.17 -10.67 18.34
CA LEU A 80 10.23 -11.81 19.23
C LEU A 80 11.18 -12.90 18.70
N LEU A 81 11.15 -13.19 17.41
CA LEU A 81 12.10 -14.09 16.75
C LEU A 81 13.53 -13.55 16.82
N LEU A 82 13.73 -12.25 16.57
CA LEU A 82 15.03 -11.60 16.64
C LEU A 82 15.59 -11.67 18.06
N PHE A 83 14.75 -11.45 19.07
CA PHE A 83 15.12 -11.64 20.46
C PHE A 83 15.53 -13.09 20.76
N CYS A 84 14.75 -14.08 20.33
CA CYS A 84 15.10 -15.49 20.51
C CYS A 84 16.44 -15.86 19.87
N VAL A 85 16.68 -15.40 18.64
CA VAL A 85 17.93 -15.64 17.91
C VAL A 85 19.12 -15.02 18.65
N LEU A 86 19.00 -13.76 19.11
CA LEU A 86 20.09 -13.10 19.82
C LEU A 86 20.30 -13.64 21.25
N ASP A 87 19.25 -14.11 21.94
CA ASP A 87 19.37 -14.77 23.26
C ASP A 87 20.11 -16.11 23.13
N MET A 88 20.06 -16.78 21.97
CA MET A 88 20.88 -17.97 21.70
C MET A 88 22.38 -17.64 21.55
N PHE A 89 22.72 -16.43 21.06
CA PHE A 89 24.12 -16.02 20.87
C PHE A 89 24.74 -15.36 22.11
N TRP A 90 23.94 -14.69 22.95
CA TRP A 90 24.42 -13.99 24.15
C TRP A 90 23.82 -14.55 25.44
N LEU A 91 24.67 -14.85 26.41
CA LEU A 91 24.26 -15.31 27.74
C LEU A 91 23.54 -14.24 28.59
N ASN A 92 23.70 -12.95 28.25
CA ASN A 92 23.12 -11.86 29.03
C ASN A 92 21.86 -11.31 28.39
N ARG A 93 20.71 -11.77 28.90
CA ARG A 93 19.37 -11.42 28.43
C ARG A 93 19.07 -9.92 28.44
N ILE A 94 19.67 -9.17 29.37
CA ILE A 94 19.47 -7.71 29.47
C ILE A 94 20.06 -7.01 28.26
N PHE A 95 21.30 -7.35 27.89
CA PHE A 95 21.96 -6.79 26.71
C PHE A 95 21.24 -7.16 25.42
N THR A 96 20.79 -8.40 25.30
CA THR A 96 19.98 -8.87 24.17
C THR A 96 18.71 -8.03 24.01
N SER A 97 17.97 -7.81 25.10
CA SER A 97 16.73 -7.01 25.05
C SER A 97 16.97 -5.55 24.64
N LEU A 98 18.08 -4.95 25.09
CA LEU A 98 18.43 -3.56 24.77
C LEU A 98 18.76 -3.43 23.29
N ILE A 99 19.51 -4.39 22.73
CA ILE A 99 19.86 -4.42 21.31
C ILE A 99 18.61 -4.59 20.44
N VAL A 100 17.72 -5.52 20.79
CA VAL A 100 16.45 -5.72 20.07
C VAL A 100 15.61 -4.45 20.08
N TYR A 101 15.49 -3.79 21.23
CA TYR A 101 14.76 -2.54 21.34
C TYR A 101 15.37 -1.43 20.46
N LEU A 102 16.69 -1.32 20.41
CA LEU A 102 17.38 -0.33 19.59
C LEU A 102 17.16 -0.59 18.10
N ILE A 103 17.22 -1.86 17.67
CA ILE A 103 16.93 -2.28 16.29
C ILE A 103 15.47 -1.98 15.93
N SER A 104 14.51 -2.32 16.81
CA SER A 104 13.09 -2.01 16.63
C SER A 104 12.85 -0.51 16.42
N LYS A 105 13.46 0.34 17.25
CA LYS A 105 13.36 1.79 17.11
C LYS A 105 13.99 2.32 15.82
N LEU A 106 15.11 1.75 15.38
CA LEU A 106 15.72 2.10 14.09
C LEU A 106 14.80 1.72 12.92
N ILE A 107 14.22 0.52 12.94
CA ILE A 107 13.26 0.09 11.92
C ILE A 107 12.09 1.06 11.87
N LEU A 108 11.48 1.38 13.02
CA LEU A 108 10.37 2.33 13.08
C LEU A 108 10.74 3.71 12.50
N LEU A 109 11.95 4.20 12.79
CA LEU A 109 12.42 5.50 12.29
C LEU A 109 12.65 5.47 10.78
N ILE A 110 13.28 4.42 10.26
CA ILE A 110 13.48 4.22 8.82
C ILE A 110 12.11 4.15 8.14
N THR A 111 11.22 3.29 8.64
CA THR A 111 9.90 3.10 8.03
C THR A 111 9.08 4.38 8.09
N LYS A 112 9.14 5.16 9.17
CA LYS A 112 8.50 6.47 9.24
C LYS A 112 9.01 7.41 8.14
N ILE A 113 10.33 7.55 8.00
CA ILE A 113 10.94 8.46 7.01
C ILE A 113 10.64 8.02 5.58
N TYR A 114 10.77 6.73 5.28
CA TYR A 114 10.59 6.23 3.92
C TYR A 114 9.11 6.17 3.54
N PHE A 115 8.24 5.65 4.41
CA PHE A 115 6.83 5.50 4.06
C PHE A 115 6.10 6.83 4.00
N THR A 116 6.28 7.78 4.94
CA THR A 116 5.53 9.05 4.87
C THR A 116 5.93 9.88 3.66
N ASN A 117 7.25 10.00 3.41
CA ASN A 117 7.75 10.81 2.30
C ASN A 117 7.42 10.21 0.93
N GLN A 118 7.41 8.88 0.84
CA GLN A 118 7.18 8.20 -0.43
C GLN A 118 5.68 8.03 -0.71
N LEU A 119 4.84 7.80 0.31
CA LEU A 119 3.38 7.77 0.18
C LEU A 119 2.80 9.16 -0.14
N ALA A 120 3.21 10.22 0.57
CA ALA A 120 2.72 11.57 0.28
C ALA A 120 3.05 11.99 -1.17
N LYS A 121 4.27 11.67 -1.61
CA LYS A 121 4.74 11.97 -2.97
C LYS A 121 4.05 11.13 -4.04
N SER A 122 3.81 9.84 -3.79
CA SER A 122 3.19 8.94 -4.76
C SER A 122 1.66 9.02 -4.82
N CYS A 123 1.01 9.34 -3.69
CA CYS A 123 -0.45 9.46 -3.63
C CYS A 123 -0.95 10.88 -3.90
N LEU A 124 -0.07 11.90 -4.00
CA LEU A 124 -0.47 13.32 -4.11
C LEU A 124 -1.43 13.74 -2.99
N ILE A 125 -1.37 13.06 -1.84
CA ILE A 125 -2.17 13.36 -0.66
C ILE A 125 -1.35 14.30 0.23
N ASP A 126 -1.99 15.37 0.69
CA ASP A 126 -1.38 16.36 1.60
C ASP A 126 -0.92 15.67 2.89
N GLU A 127 0.34 15.90 3.30
CA GLU A 127 0.99 15.25 4.45
C GLU A 127 0.20 15.40 5.76
N ARG A 128 -0.67 16.42 5.84
CA ARG A 128 -1.57 16.65 6.98
C ARG A 128 -2.57 15.52 7.23
N PHE A 129 -2.86 14.69 6.23
CA PHE A 129 -3.78 13.55 6.35
C PHE A 129 -3.06 12.24 6.70
N LEU A 130 -1.73 12.24 6.80
CA LEU A 130 -0.89 11.07 7.11
C LEU A 130 -0.48 10.98 8.60
N ILE A 131 -1.13 11.77 9.46
CA ILE A 131 -0.91 11.79 10.93
C ILE A 131 -1.72 10.69 11.60
#